data_AF-A0A7S2GHQ0-F1
#
_entry.id   AF-A0A7S2GHQ0-F1
#
_cell.length_a   1.000
_cell.length_b   1.000
_cell.length_c   1.000
_cell.angle_alpha   90.00
_cell.angle_beta   90.00
_cell.angle_gamma   90.00
#
_symmetry.space_group_name_H-M   'P 1'
#
loop_
_entity.id
_entity.type
_entity.pdbx_description
1 polymer ?
#
loop_
_entity_poly.entity_id
_entity_poly.type
_entity_poly.pdbx_seq_one_letter_code
_entity_poly.pdbx_strand_id
1 'polypeptide(L)'
;RRQLAEVLDHILGFDGNEFYFFPAHEDDDDVMPPHFLGLEFHNIVHAFEGAVPIGVMSNRDGRIECLINPADYQIQEDDQIIVIAEDNDTFSAMAIPIEPSKEPESPMREAKSMLPLELSTPKSPSAGGDEVGEQVLFLGWRRDVADMIGFLDELVPSNSKLVILSTTTQEDRDLDMQENGRNLELKHLTIEHRYGNHVARRHLEDLPLESFSAVLILSEKKDEQALLHADSRSIASLLLVRDIQSRRMSNAASELMKATEKNCMKNMQLSSRKCTIISEVLDGNQQRGMQLQKLSDFIASNDLMSRVIAMIAEHPAVNGVLAKLLSSSGDNIDLCPYDRYALPGEELSFYELSERSLSKREVLLGYIISEELIINPDDKHERKALPLETTQLVVIRTSEKATRGRRSTFHRSNR
;
A
#
# COMPACT_ATOMS: atom_id res chain seq x y z
N ARG A 1 8.84 -1.26 1.87
CA ARG A 1 8.21 -0.21 1.02
C ARG A 1 8.23 -0.60 -0.46
N ARG A 2 9.36 -1.00 -1.08
CA ARG A 2 9.40 -1.59 -2.44
C ARG A 2 8.32 -2.65 -2.69
N GLN A 3 8.24 -3.62 -1.77
CA GLN A 3 7.28 -4.72 -1.83
C GLN A 3 5.81 -4.29 -1.92
N LEU A 4 5.43 -3.11 -1.41
CA LEU A 4 4.05 -2.64 -1.50
C LEU A 4 3.68 -2.22 -2.93
N ALA A 5 4.64 -1.69 -3.69
CA ALA A 5 4.42 -1.39 -5.10
C ALA A 5 4.18 -2.68 -5.90
N GLU A 6 4.91 -3.75 -5.59
CA GLU A 6 4.70 -5.08 -6.18
C GLU A 6 3.31 -5.65 -5.82
N VAL A 7 2.84 -5.47 -4.58
CA VAL A 7 1.46 -5.85 -4.19
C VAL A 7 0.41 -5.09 -4.99
N LEU A 8 0.55 -3.76 -5.09
CA LEU A 8 -0.40 -2.93 -5.83
C LEU A 8 -0.37 -3.25 -7.32
N ASP A 9 0.81 -3.52 -7.89
CA ASP A 9 0.93 -3.90 -9.31
C ASP A 9 0.22 -5.22 -9.62
N HIS A 10 0.27 -6.18 -8.69
CA HIS A 10 -0.45 -7.47 -8.81
C HIS A 10 -1.97 -7.28 -8.72
N ILE A 11 -2.45 -6.55 -7.70
CA ILE A 11 -3.90 -6.35 -7.47
C ILE A 11 -4.54 -5.43 -8.52
N LEU A 12 -3.78 -4.51 -9.10
CA LEU A 12 -4.23 -3.61 -10.16
C LEU A 12 -3.96 -4.19 -11.56
N GLY A 13 -3.59 -5.48 -11.64
CA GLY A 13 -3.33 -6.23 -12.86
C GLY A 13 -4.53 -7.05 -13.33
N PHE A 14 -4.41 -7.60 -14.54
CA PHE A 14 -5.28 -8.68 -15.04
C PHE A 14 -4.64 -10.07 -14.87
N ASP A 15 -3.50 -10.13 -14.19
CA ASP A 15 -2.69 -11.33 -14.08
C ASP A 15 -2.75 -11.81 -12.64
N GLY A 16 -3.31 -12.99 -12.41
CA GLY A 16 -3.44 -13.58 -11.09
C GLY A 16 -4.75 -13.19 -10.43
N ASN A 17 -4.70 -12.55 -9.26
CA ASN A 17 -5.89 -12.34 -8.44
C ASN A 17 -6.48 -10.93 -8.54
N GLU A 18 -7.77 -10.84 -8.85
CA GLU A 18 -8.53 -9.62 -9.11
C GLU A 18 -9.76 -9.46 -8.20
N PHE A 19 -10.45 -8.32 -8.31
CA PHE A 19 -11.66 -8.03 -7.54
C PHE A 19 -12.91 -8.60 -8.21
N TYR A 20 -13.59 -9.51 -7.51
CA TYR A 20 -14.89 -10.04 -7.90
C TYR A 20 -15.96 -9.74 -6.85
N PHE A 21 -17.23 -9.83 -7.29
CA PHE A 21 -18.40 -9.50 -6.47
C PHE A 21 -19.32 -10.72 -6.42
N PHE A 22 -19.43 -11.32 -5.23
CA PHE A 22 -20.28 -12.46 -4.98
C PHE A 22 -21.59 -12.00 -4.33
N PRO A 23 -22.77 -12.25 -4.91
CA PRO A 23 -24.04 -11.85 -4.31
C PRO A 23 -24.26 -12.56 -2.96
N ALA A 24 -24.68 -11.83 -1.93
CA ALA A 24 -24.96 -12.42 -0.62
C ALA A 24 -26.19 -13.35 -0.62
N HIS A 25 -27.08 -13.15 -1.59
CA HIS A 25 -28.26 -13.97 -1.85
C HIS A 25 -28.39 -14.21 -3.35
N GLU A 26 -28.60 -15.45 -3.77
CA GLU A 26 -28.99 -15.81 -5.13
C GLU A 26 -30.38 -16.46 -5.09
N ASP A 27 -31.30 -15.97 -5.91
CA ASP A 27 -32.68 -16.48 -6.03
C ASP A 27 -32.76 -17.78 -6.88
N ASP A 28 -31.66 -18.50 -7.08
CA ASP A 28 -31.65 -19.65 -7.97
C ASP A 28 -32.16 -20.90 -7.24
N ASP A 29 -33.35 -21.37 -7.61
CA ASP A 29 -34.11 -22.44 -6.93
C ASP A 29 -33.37 -23.81 -6.89
N ASP A 30 -32.31 -23.99 -7.69
CA ASP A 30 -31.57 -25.26 -7.86
C ASP A 30 -30.26 -25.35 -7.03
N VAL A 31 -29.79 -24.26 -6.42
CA VAL A 31 -28.58 -24.22 -5.60
C VAL A 31 -28.95 -23.65 -4.25
N MET A 32 -28.84 -24.42 -3.16
CA MET A 32 -29.03 -23.87 -1.82
C MET A 32 -27.92 -22.84 -1.55
N PRO A 33 -28.22 -21.52 -1.55
CA PRO A 33 -27.18 -20.53 -1.43
C PRO A 33 -26.61 -20.54 -0.01
N PRO A 34 -25.32 -20.24 0.18
CA PRO A 34 -24.75 -20.11 1.51
C PRO A 34 -25.48 -18.99 2.27
N HIS A 35 -26.07 -19.32 3.42
CA HIS A 35 -26.82 -18.36 4.23
C HIS A 35 -25.89 -17.40 4.97
N PHE A 36 -25.50 -16.29 4.32
CA PHE A 36 -24.71 -15.23 4.93
C PHE A 36 -25.56 -14.14 5.61
N LEU A 37 -26.86 -14.12 5.34
CA LEU A 37 -27.78 -13.10 5.84
C LEU A 37 -27.75 -13.00 7.37
N GLY A 38 -27.55 -11.77 7.87
CA GLY A 38 -27.48 -11.46 9.29
C GLY A 38 -26.15 -11.84 9.97
N LEU A 39 -25.23 -12.55 9.29
CA LEU A 39 -23.90 -12.81 9.80
C LEU A 39 -23.01 -11.57 9.68
N GLU A 40 -22.11 -11.41 10.63
CA GLU A 40 -21.05 -10.39 10.55
C GLU A 40 -20.03 -10.77 9.49
N PHE A 41 -19.49 -9.77 8.77
CA PHE A 41 -18.51 -9.96 7.71
C PHE A 41 -17.31 -10.81 8.15
N HIS A 42 -16.75 -10.61 9.36
CA HIS A 42 -15.62 -11.42 9.83
C HIS A 42 -15.94 -12.90 10.02
N ASN A 43 -17.21 -13.25 10.20
CA ASN A 43 -17.62 -14.66 10.34
C ASN A 43 -17.69 -15.39 9.00
N ILE A 44 -17.70 -14.67 7.86
CA ILE A 44 -17.79 -15.26 6.52
C ILE A 44 -16.44 -15.37 5.80
N VAL A 45 -15.35 -14.79 6.34
CA VAL A 45 -14.04 -14.73 5.66
C VAL A 45 -13.50 -16.12 5.32
N HIS A 46 -13.85 -17.14 6.10
CA HIS A 46 -13.42 -18.53 5.89
C HIS A 46 -14.40 -19.38 5.08
N ALA A 47 -15.52 -18.80 4.64
CA ALA A 47 -16.50 -19.51 3.82
C ALA A 47 -16.10 -19.59 2.33
N PHE A 48 -15.10 -18.83 1.91
CA PHE A 48 -14.68 -18.73 0.51
C PHE A 48 -13.44 -19.59 0.25
N GLU A 49 -13.64 -20.69 -0.47
CA GLU A 49 -12.55 -21.50 -1.02
C GLU A 49 -12.15 -20.90 -2.37
N GLY A 50 -10.85 -20.80 -2.65
CA GLY A 50 -10.35 -20.14 -3.87
C GLY A 50 -10.41 -18.61 -3.89
N ALA A 51 -10.99 -17.95 -2.86
CA ALA A 51 -11.01 -16.48 -2.78
C ALA A 51 -10.78 -15.92 -1.36
N VAL A 52 -10.40 -14.65 -1.27
CA VAL A 52 -10.26 -13.90 -0.01
C VAL A 52 -11.31 -12.78 0.06
N PRO A 53 -12.29 -12.85 0.96
CA PRO A 53 -13.23 -11.76 1.18
C PRO A 53 -12.54 -10.54 1.78
N ILE A 54 -12.74 -9.37 1.17
CA ILE A 54 -12.12 -8.11 1.59
C ILE A 54 -13.12 -7.03 2.00
N GLY A 55 -14.38 -7.18 1.64
CA GLY A 55 -15.38 -6.15 1.90
C GLY A 55 -16.79 -6.51 1.48
N VAL A 56 -17.67 -5.52 1.55
CA VAL A 56 -19.07 -5.62 1.16
C VAL A 56 -19.43 -4.38 0.33
N MET A 57 -20.04 -4.59 -0.83
CA MET A 57 -20.78 -3.58 -1.57
C MET A 57 -22.20 -3.57 -1.01
N SER A 58 -22.47 -2.63 -0.11
CA SER A 58 -23.78 -2.54 0.53
C SER A 58 -24.77 -1.87 -0.39
N ASN A 59 -25.98 -2.41 -0.48
CA ASN A 59 -27.10 -1.79 -1.16
C ASN A 59 -28.25 -1.60 -0.18
N ARG A 60 -28.44 -0.39 0.32
CA ARG A 60 -29.53 -0.05 1.25
C ARG A 60 -30.45 0.96 0.61
N ASP A 61 -31.69 0.57 0.34
CA ASP A 61 -32.72 1.42 -0.27
C ASP A 61 -32.24 2.09 -1.59
N GLY A 62 -31.44 1.37 -2.39
CA GLY A 62 -30.87 1.86 -3.64
C GLY A 62 -29.63 2.75 -3.48
N ARG A 63 -29.11 2.91 -2.26
CA ARG A 63 -27.83 3.57 -1.98
C ARG A 63 -26.72 2.54 -1.93
N ILE A 64 -25.86 2.58 -2.94
CA ILE A 64 -24.67 1.73 -3.04
C ILE A 64 -23.53 2.35 -2.23
N GLU A 65 -22.92 1.58 -1.33
CA GLU A 65 -21.75 1.98 -0.54
C GLU A 65 -20.71 0.86 -0.51
N CYS A 66 -19.47 1.19 -0.90
CA CYS A 66 -18.35 0.25 -0.81
C CYS A 66 -17.73 0.29 0.58
N LEU A 67 -17.75 -0.85 1.28
CA LEU A 67 -17.18 -1.03 2.60
C LEU A 67 -16.02 -2.02 2.54
N ILE A 68 -14.81 -1.57 2.88
CA ILE A 68 -13.61 -2.42 2.95
C ILE A 68 -13.34 -2.79 4.41
N ASN A 69 -13.03 -4.07 4.68
CA ASN A 69 -12.88 -4.64 6.01
C ASN A 69 -13.99 -4.23 7.01
N PRO A 70 -15.29 -4.40 6.69
CA PRO A 70 -16.38 -3.99 7.55
C PRO A 70 -16.65 -5.04 8.64
N ALA A 71 -15.71 -5.19 9.58
CA ALA A 71 -15.69 -6.24 10.61
C ALA A 71 -17.05 -6.68 11.18
N ASP A 72 -17.78 -5.72 11.76
CA ASP A 72 -19.02 -5.95 12.52
C ASP A 72 -20.28 -5.72 11.64
N TYR A 73 -20.11 -5.60 10.32
CA TYR A 73 -21.21 -5.34 9.40
C TYR A 73 -22.03 -6.60 9.18
N GLN A 74 -23.34 -6.50 9.39
CA GLN A 74 -24.28 -7.58 9.16
C GLN A 74 -24.72 -7.60 7.70
N ILE A 75 -24.45 -8.70 7.02
CA ILE A 75 -24.76 -8.92 5.61
C ILE A 75 -26.29 -8.94 5.41
N GLN A 76 -26.75 -8.23 4.38
CA GLN A 76 -28.14 -8.11 3.97
C GLN A 76 -28.36 -8.81 2.62
N GLU A 77 -29.63 -8.92 2.22
CA GLU A 77 -30.08 -9.65 1.02
C GLU A 77 -29.52 -9.05 -0.27
N ASP A 78 -29.56 -7.72 -0.41
CA ASP A 78 -29.08 -7.00 -1.60
C ASP A 78 -27.57 -6.70 -1.59
N ASP A 79 -26.84 -7.18 -0.59
CA ASP A 79 -25.40 -6.91 -0.48
C ASP A 79 -24.60 -7.83 -1.44
N GLN A 80 -23.45 -7.35 -1.90
CA GLN A 80 -22.47 -8.19 -2.60
C GLN A 80 -21.17 -8.25 -1.79
N ILE A 81 -20.62 -9.43 -1.61
CA ILE A 81 -19.34 -9.67 -0.95
C ILE A 81 -18.23 -9.41 -1.96
N ILE A 82 -17.29 -8.55 -1.60
CA ILE A 82 -16.13 -8.20 -2.41
C ILE A 82 -15.03 -9.21 -2.08
N VAL A 83 -14.54 -9.93 -3.08
CA VAL A 83 -13.50 -10.96 -2.92
C VAL A 83 -12.31 -10.69 -3.84
N ILE A 84 -11.14 -11.21 -3.45
CA ILE A 84 -9.96 -11.34 -4.31
C ILE A 84 -9.86 -12.81 -4.74
N ALA A 85 -9.91 -13.09 -6.05
CA ALA A 85 -9.86 -14.44 -6.63
C ALA A 85 -9.14 -14.43 -8.00
N GLU A 86 -8.75 -15.59 -8.51
CA GLU A 86 -8.06 -15.70 -9.82
C GLU A 86 -9.01 -15.43 -10.99
N ASP A 87 -10.22 -15.98 -10.93
CA ASP A 87 -11.29 -15.75 -11.90
C ASP A 87 -12.67 -15.87 -11.23
N ASN A 88 -13.74 -15.44 -11.91
CA ASN A 88 -15.11 -15.46 -11.39
C ASN A 88 -15.68 -16.87 -11.14
N ASP A 89 -15.11 -17.91 -11.74
CA ASP A 89 -15.54 -19.31 -11.63
C ASP A 89 -14.55 -20.20 -10.84
N THR A 90 -13.46 -19.62 -10.33
CA THR A 90 -12.40 -20.33 -9.60
C THR A 90 -12.65 -20.44 -8.09
N PHE A 91 -13.68 -19.76 -7.59
CA PHE A 91 -13.99 -19.74 -6.16
C PHE A 91 -15.42 -20.19 -5.89
N SER A 92 -15.64 -20.68 -4.67
CA SER A 92 -16.97 -21.05 -4.21
C SER A 92 -17.17 -20.67 -2.76
N ALA A 93 -18.43 -20.41 -2.41
CA ALA A 93 -18.85 -20.03 -1.08
C ALA A 93 -19.56 -21.23 -0.41
N MET A 94 -19.04 -21.66 0.73
CA MET A 94 -19.61 -22.73 1.53
C MET A 94 -20.63 -22.20 2.55
N ALA A 95 -21.70 -22.97 2.78
CA ALA A 95 -22.66 -22.66 3.82
C ALA A 95 -22.00 -22.73 5.21
N ILE A 96 -22.21 -21.71 6.04
CA ILE A 96 -21.78 -21.70 7.43
C ILE A 96 -22.89 -22.33 8.27
N PRO A 97 -22.62 -23.39 9.05
CA PRO A 97 -23.64 -24.02 9.88
C PRO A 97 -24.24 -23.03 10.89
N ILE A 98 -25.56 -22.81 10.80
CA ILE A 98 -26.35 -21.98 11.72
C ILE A 98 -26.69 -22.83 12.97
N GLU A 99 -25.70 -23.32 13.72
CA GLU A 99 -25.98 -23.96 15.01
C GLU A 99 -25.67 -22.98 16.17
N PRO A 100 -26.70 -22.40 16.82
CA PRO A 100 -26.52 -21.65 18.05
C PRO A 100 -26.38 -22.65 19.21
N SER A 101 -25.18 -23.17 19.49
CA SER A 101 -24.72 -23.66 20.83
C SER A 101 -23.53 -24.62 20.82
N LYS A 102 -22.86 -24.87 19.70
CA LYS A 102 -21.50 -25.44 19.74
C LYS A 102 -20.58 -24.56 18.92
N GLU A 103 -19.88 -23.66 19.62
CA GLU A 103 -18.68 -23.05 19.09
C GLU A 103 -17.81 -24.17 18.49
N PRO A 104 -17.32 -24.04 17.25
CA PRO A 104 -16.63 -25.14 16.60
C PRO A 104 -15.43 -25.57 17.45
N GLU A 105 -15.40 -26.83 17.86
CA GLU A 105 -14.24 -27.49 18.45
C GLU A 105 -13.18 -27.65 17.35
N SER A 106 -12.57 -26.54 16.91
CA SER A 106 -11.66 -26.53 15.76
C SER A 106 -10.30 -25.94 16.13
N PRO A 107 -9.22 -26.38 15.45
CA PRO A 107 -7.84 -25.88 15.64
C PRO A 107 -7.70 -24.35 15.58
N MET A 108 -8.67 -23.65 15.00
CA MET A 108 -8.75 -22.19 14.91
C MET A 108 -8.88 -21.51 16.28
N ARG A 109 -9.53 -22.16 17.26
CA ARG A 109 -9.66 -21.62 18.62
C ARG A 109 -8.34 -21.67 19.39
N GLU A 110 -7.57 -22.75 19.21
CA GLU A 110 -6.21 -22.85 19.75
C GLU A 110 -5.32 -21.76 19.16
N ALA A 111 -5.45 -21.49 17.85
CA ALA A 111 -4.71 -20.43 17.18
C ALA A 111 -4.99 -19.03 17.75
N LYS A 112 -6.24 -18.70 18.13
CA LYS A 112 -6.57 -17.46 18.85
C LYS A 112 -5.95 -17.40 20.25
N SER A 113 -5.81 -18.53 20.94
CA SER A 113 -5.28 -18.58 22.31
C SER A 113 -3.75 -18.50 22.40
N MET A 114 -3.03 -18.86 21.32
CA MET A 114 -1.57 -18.89 21.25
C MET A 114 -0.95 -17.70 20.52
N LEU A 115 -1.67 -16.57 20.42
CA LEU A 115 -1.08 -15.34 19.92
C LEU A 115 0.20 -15.02 20.71
N PRO A 116 1.31 -14.64 20.05
CA PRO A 116 2.46 -14.10 20.75
C PRO A 116 1.97 -13.03 21.74
N LEU A 117 2.31 -13.19 23.03
CA LEU A 117 2.17 -12.12 24.03
C LEU A 117 2.64 -10.84 23.36
N GLU A 118 1.86 -9.75 23.44
CA GLU A 118 2.19 -8.48 22.79
C GLU A 118 3.62 -8.05 23.16
N LEU A 119 4.60 -8.52 22.39
CA LEU A 119 5.89 -7.90 22.24
C LEU A 119 5.51 -6.64 21.50
N SER A 120 5.36 -5.59 22.30
CA SER A 120 5.18 -4.19 21.91
C SER A 120 5.32 -4.06 20.42
N THR A 121 4.19 -3.79 19.75
CA THR A 121 4.12 -3.39 18.35
C THR A 121 5.44 -2.73 17.96
N PRO A 122 6.09 -3.07 16.82
CA PRO A 122 7.14 -2.20 16.34
C PRO A 122 6.50 -0.83 16.30
N LYS A 123 6.97 0.06 17.18
CA LYS A 123 6.34 1.35 17.39
C LYS A 123 6.26 1.98 16.00
N SER A 124 5.08 2.01 15.38
CA SER A 124 4.69 3.22 14.68
C SER A 124 5.03 4.32 15.68
N PRO A 125 5.94 5.26 15.34
CA PRO A 125 6.60 6.12 16.30
C PRO A 125 5.57 6.61 17.30
N SER A 126 5.68 6.06 18.52
CA SER A 126 4.65 6.18 19.53
C SER A 126 4.45 7.66 19.82
N ALA A 127 3.22 8.14 19.66
CA ALA A 127 2.77 9.47 20.08
C ALA A 127 3.31 9.77 21.50
N GLY A 128 4.38 10.57 21.56
CA GLY A 128 5.10 10.88 22.80
C GLY A 128 6.63 11.00 22.66
N GLY A 129 7.21 10.50 21.56
CA GLY A 129 8.53 10.97 21.09
C GLY A 129 8.32 11.96 19.96
N ASP A 130 9.13 13.01 19.87
CA ASP A 130 9.10 13.94 18.73
C ASP A 130 9.03 13.12 17.42
N GLU A 131 7.90 13.17 16.70
CA GLU A 131 7.78 12.50 15.40
C GLU A 131 8.87 13.09 14.51
N VAL A 132 9.89 12.29 14.21
CA VAL A 132 10.95 12.69 13.29
C VAL A 132 10.29 12.81 11.92
N GLY A 133 10.00 14.04 11.51
CA GLY A 133 9.35 14.34 10.25
C GLY A 133 10.08 13.68 9.07
N GLU A 134 9.32 13.17 8.09
CA GLU A 134 9.90 12.60 6.88
C GLU A 134 10.36 13.73 5.95
N GLN A 135 11.48 13.53 5.25
CA GLN A 135 11.93 14.44 4.19
C GLN A 135 11.76 13.77 2.83
N VAL A 136 10.91 14.34 1.98
CA VAL A 136 10.60 13.84 0.64
C VAL A 136 11.15 14.82 -0.39
N LEU A 137 11.68 14.30 -1.51
CA LEU A 137 12.18 15.11 -2.63
C LEU A 137 11.35 14.83 -3.88
N PHE A 138 10.78 15.86 -4.49
CA PHE A 138 10.23 15.81 -5.84
C PHE A 138 11.24 16.38 -6.83
N LEU A 139 11.55 15.61 -7.86
CA LEU A 139 12.37 16.00 -9.00
C LEU A 139 11.47 16.16 -10.22
N GLY A 140 11.18 17.40 -10.61
CA GLY A 140 10.24 17.75 -11.68
C GLY A 140 8.96 18.42 -11.18
N TRP A 141 8.22 19.06 -12.10
CA TRP A 141 6.91 19.66 -11.84
C TRP A 141 5.88 19.12 -12.83
N ARG A 142 5.10 18.13 -12.38
CA ARG A 142 4.03 17.49 -13.15
C ARG A 142 2.75 18.32 -13.11
N ARG A 143 1.86 18.11 -14.09
CA ARG A 143 0.46 18.57 -14.00
C ARG A 143 -0.19 17.98 -12.74
N ASP A 144 -1.03 18.79 -12.10
CA ASP A 144 -1.80 18.40 -10.91
C ASP A 144 -0.95 17.91 -9.72
N VAL A 145 0.34 18.27 -9.67
CA VAL A 145 1.24 17.91 -8.54
C VAL A 145 0.71 18.41 -7.19
N ALA A 146 -0.16 19.43 -7.22
CA ALA A 146 -0.93 19.92 -6.09
C ALA A 146 -1.74 18.82 -5.38
N ASP A 147 -2.36 17.89 -6.13
CA ASP A 147 -3.09 16.76 -5.55
C ASP A 147 -2.14 15.85 -4.77
N MET A 148 -1.00 15.53 -5.39
CA MET A 148 0.00 14.66 -4.79
C MET A 148 0.54 15.26 -3.50
N ILE A 149 0.73 16.58 -3.46
CA ILE A 149 1.19 17.29 -2.26
C ILE A 149 0.11 17.27 -1.17
N GLY A 150 -1.15 17.54 -1.51
CA GLY A 150 -2.26 17.46 -0.54
C GLY A 150 -2.42 16.05 0.03
N PHE A 151 -2.38 15.03 -0.84
CA PHE A 151 -2.44 13.64 -0.43
C PHE A 151 -1.25 13.23 0.45
N LEU A 152 -0.03 13.68 0.10
CA LEU A 152 1.17 13.45 0.90
C LEU A 152 1.05 14.07 2.30
N ASP A 153 0.52 15.30 2.41
CA ASP A 153 0.31 15.98 3.68
C ASP A 153 -0.58 15.18 4.65
N GLU A 154 -1.61 14.50 4.13
CA GLU A 154 -2.49 13.67 4.95
C GLU A 154 -1.79 12.39 5.46
N LEU A 155 -0.88 11.83 4.67
CA LEU A 155 -0.18 10.59 4.97
C LEU A 155 0.98 10.78 5.95
N VAL A 156 1.82 11.80 5.75
CA VAL A 156 3.08 11.95 6.49
C VAL A 156 2.89 12.30 7.98
N PRO A 157 3.89 12.03 8.84
CA PRO A 157 3.96 12.54 10.21
C PRO A 157 4.03 14.06 10.25
N SER A 158 3.74 14.65 11.42
CA SER A 158 3.88 16.10 11.60
C SER A 158 5.34 16.56 11.44
N ASN A 159 5.55 17.83 11.06
CA ASN A 159 6.88 18.42 10.81
C ASN A 159 7.67 17.77 9.66
N SER A 160 6.98 17.15 8.72
CA SER A 160 7.58 16.62 7.51
C SER A 160 7.93 17.75 6.53
N LYS A 161 8.88 17.49 5.63
CA LYS A 161 9.38 18.47 4.68
C LYS A 161 9.39 17.89 3.26
N LEU A 162 8.87 18.67 2.32
CA LEU A 162 8.95 18.39 0.90
C LEU A 162 9.90 19.39 0.23
N VAL A 163 10.93 18.88 -0.44
CA VAL A 163 11.80 19.69 -1.29
C VAL A 163 11.40 19.44 -2.74
N ILE A 164 11.21 20.50 -3.52
CA ILE A 164 10.83 20.39 -4.94
C ILE A 164 11.91 21.04 -5.81
N LEU A 165 12.66 20.23 -6.56
CA LEU A 165 13.60 20.70 -7.58
C LEU A 165 12.97 20.58 -8.97
N SER A 166 12.79 21.72 -9.65
CA SER A 166 12.23 21.75 -11.01
C SER A 166 12.75 22.97 -11.78
N THR A 167 12.71 22.89 -13.11
CA THR A 167 12.98 24.02 -14.02
C THR A 167 11.82 25.01 -14.10
N THR A 168 10.65 24.69 -13.54
CA THR A 168 9.53 25.62 -13.38
C THR A 168 9.83 26.58 -12.23
N THR A 169 9.69 27.89 -12.45
CA THR A 169 10.01 28.91 -11.43
C THR A 169 9.03 28.83 -10.26
N GLN A 170 9.39 29.36 -9.08
CA GLN A 170 8.46 29.36 -7.95
C GLN A 170 7.19 30.17 -8.25
N GLU A 171 7.31 31.31 -8.93
CA GLU A 171 6.16 32.13 -9.35
C GLU A 171 5.18 31.34 -10.23
N ASP A 172 5.69 30.61 -11.23
CA ASP A 172 4.87 29.78 -12.11
C ASP A 172 4.18 28.63 -11.35
N ARG A 173 4.87 28.06 -10.35
CA ARG A 173 4.33 26.99 -9.50
C ARG A 173 3.18 27.50 -8.64
N ASP A 174 3.36 28.68 -8.04
CA ASP A 174 2.35 29.31 -7.19
C ASP A 174 1.11 29.70 -8.01
N LEU A 175 1.31 30.20 -9.24
CA LEU A 175 0.22 30.45 -10.18
C LEU A 175 -0.51 29.16 -10.58
N ASP A 176 0.22 28.09 -10.92
CA ASP A 176 -0.37 26.79 -11.27
C ASP A 176 -1.20 26.20 -10.11
N MET A 177 -0.74 26.36 -8.88
CA MET A 177 -1.50 25.96 -7.68
C MET A 177 -2.79 26.76 -7.54
N GLN A 178 -2.73 28.08 -7.75
CA GLN A 178 -3.89 28.97 -7.65
C GLN A 178 -4.92 28.75 -8.76
N GLU A 179 -4.47 28.62 -10.02
CA GLU A 179 -5.33 28.42 -11.19
C GLU A 179 -6.11 27.11 -11.09
N ASN A 180 -5.51 26.06 -10.55
CA ASN A 180 -6.18 24.78 -10.28
C ASN A 180 -7.07 24.82 -9.02
N GLY A 181 -7.30 26.00 -8.44
CA GLY A 181 -8.19 26.20 -7.29
C GLY A 181 -7.65 25.62 -5.98
N ARG A 182 -6.34 25.40 -5.87
CA ARG A 182 -5.72 24.74 -4.72
C ARG A 182 -4.83 25.69 -3.95
N ASN A 183 -5.41 26.32 -2.93
CA ASN A 183 -4.62 26.88 -1.85
C ASN A 183 -4.35 25.76 -0.84
N LEU A 184 -3.15 25.20 -0.86
CA LEU A 184 -2.79 24.07 0.00
C LEU A 184 -2.61 24.55 1.45
N GLU A 185 -3.63 24.37 2.28
CA GLU A 185 -3.54 24.52 3.73
C GLU A 185 -2.90 23.28 4.36
N LEU A 186 -1.58 23.16 4.20
CA LEU A 186 -0.81 22.02 4.68
C LEU A 186 -0.73 22.01 6.21
N LYS A 187 -0.97 20.85 6.81
CA LYS A 187 -0.99 20.67 8.28
C LYS A 187 0.27 20.02 8.81
N HIS A 188 0.86 19.11 8.04
CA HIS A 188 1.99 18.29 8.48
C HIS A 188 3.27 18.56 7.68
N LEU A 189 3.14 19.16 6.49
CA LEU A 189 4.19 19.28 5.50
C LEU A 189 4.58 20.74 5.24
N THR A 190 5.89 21.00 5.19
CA THR A 190 6.46 22.28 4.75
C THR A 190 7.11 22.12 3.38
N ILE A 191 6.88 23.06 2.46
CA ILE A 191 7.46 23.00 1.11
C ILE A 191 8.67 23.92 1.01
N GLU A 192 9.78 23.38 0.49
CA GLU A 192 10.95 24.14 0.04
C GLU A 192 11.06 24.07 -1.48
N HIS A 193 10.94 25.22 -2.14
CA HIS A 193 11.09 25.32 -3.59
C HIS A 193 12.55 25.56 -3.98
N ARG A 194 13.05 24.75 -4.91
CA ARG A 194 14.37 24.92 -5.52
C ARG A 194 14.22 24.99 -7.04
N TYR A 195 14.82 26.03 -7.64
CA TYR A 195 14.95 26.12 -9.08
C TYR A 195 16.18 25.33 -9.53
N GLY A 196 16.01 24.41 -10.47
CA GLY A 196 17.14 23.67 -11.04
C GLY A 196 16.72 22.54 -11.96
N ASN A 197 17.64 22.17 -12.84
CA ASN A 197 17.46 21.04 -13.75
C ASN A 197 17.92 19.73 -13.11
N HIS A 198 16.99 18.81 -12.91
CA HIS A 198 17.21 17.50 -12.29
C HIS A 198 18.04 16.51 -13.15
N VAL A 199 18.26 16.79 -14.45
CA VAL A 199 19.24 16.06 -15.27
C VAL A 199 20.65 16.67 -15.25
N ALA A 200 20.84 17.79 -14.54
CA ALA A 200 22.15 18.42 -14.40
C ALA A 200 22.76 18.05 -13.05
N ARG A 201 23.82 17.24 -13.07
CA ARG A 201 24.54 16.76 -11.88
C ARG A 201 24.82 17.85 -10.84
N ARG A 202 25.33 19.00 -11.27
CA ARG A 202 25.68 20.12 -10.37
C ARG A 202 24.51 20.56 -9.48
N HIS A 203 23.28 20.57 -9.99
CA HIS A 203 22.11 21.02 -9.21
C HIS A 203 21.65 19.92 -8.24
N LEU A 204 21.82 18.65 -8.60
CA LEU A 204 21.56 17.53 -7.69
C LEU A 204 22.59 17.45 -6.57
N GLU A 205 23.85 17.82 -6.86
CA GLU A 205 24.93 17.89 -5.88
C GLU A 205 24.73 19.01 -4.84
N ASP A 206 23.86 19.99 -5.09
CA ASP A 206 23.51 21.00 -4.09
C ASP A 206 22.50 20.47 -3.05
N LEU A 207 21.91 19.29 -3.28
CA LEU A 207 20.91 18.69 -2.40
C LEU A 207 21.51 17.65 -1.44
N PRO A 208 20.99 17.54 -0.20
CA PRO A 208 21.37 16.49 0.74
C PRO A 208 20.63 15.18 0.42
N LEU A 209 20.96 14.56 -0.73
CA LEU A 209 20.27 13.38 -1.29
C LEU A 209 20.19 12.18 -0.33
N GLU A 210 21.08 12.10 0.66
CA GLU A 210 21.15 11.04 1.66
C GLU A 210 20.17 11.23 2.82
N SER A 211 19.64 12.46 3.00
CA SER A 211 18.73 12.79 4.10
C SER A 211 17.27 12.51 3.79
N PHE A 212 16.92 12.34 2.51
CA PHE A 212 15.55 12.08 2.09
C PHE A 212 15.15 10.62 2.35
N SER A 213 13.93 10.42 2.87
CA SER A 213 13.31 9.10 3.00
C SER A 213 12.85 8.57 1.63
N ALA A 214 12.37 9.47 0.77
CA ALA A 214 11.90 9.16 -0.56
C ALA A 214 12.25 10.25 -1.58
N VAL A 215 12.58 9.82 -2.81
CA VAL A 215 12.78 10.68 -3.97
C VAL A 215 11.80 10.24 -5.05
N LEU A 216 10.93 11.15 -5.49
CA LEU A 216 9.99 10.94 -6.59
C LEU A 216 10.48 11.72 -7.80
N ILE A 217 10.75 11.01 -8.90
CA ILE A 217 11.13 11.59 -10.18
C ILE A 217 9.88 11.67 -11.04
N LEU A 218 9.48 12.90 -11.35
CA LEU A 218 8.23 13.24 -12.01
C LEU A 218 8.51 13.90 -13.37
N SER A 219 7.58 13.74 -14.30
CA SER A 219 7.67 14.37 -15.62
C SER A 219 7.48 15.90 -15.53
N GLU A 220 8.30 16.68 -16.24
CA GLU A 220 8.19 18.15 -16.30
C GLU A 220 7.04 18.60 -17.23
N LYS A 221 6.21 19.55 -16.79
CA LYS A 221 5.03 20.05 -17.53
C LYS A 221 5.37 20.84 -18.80
N LYS A 222 6.52 21.54 -18.83
CA LYS A 222 6.77 22.67 -19.76
C LYS A 222 7.40 22.33 -21.12
N ASP A 223 7.80 21.09 -21.39
CA ASP A 223 8.53 20.77 -22.62
C ASP A 223 7.76 19.73 -23.47
N GLU A 224 7.19 20.14 -24.61
CA GLU A 224 6.63 19.21 -25.61
C GLU A 224 7.69 18.21 -26.13
N GLN A 225 8.94 18.65 -26.24
CA GLN A 225 10.09 17.78 -26.52
C GLN A 225 10.45 16.87 -25.33
N ALA A 226 10.13 17.28 -24.11
CA ALA A 226 10.31 16.43 -22.93
C ALA A 226 9.20 15.40 -22.79
N LEU A 227 8.03 15.52 -23.44
CA LEU A 227 7.07 14.42 -23.50
C LEU A 227 7.64 13.24 -24.32
N LEU A 228 8.35 13.54 -25.43
CA LEU A 228 9.02 12.54 -26.26
C LEU A 228 10.25 11.90 -25.57
N HIS A 229 10.82 12.57 -24.56
CA HIS A 229 12.02 12.15 -23.85
C HIS A 229 11.84 12.08 -22.33
N ALA A 230 10.59 11.99 -21.84
CA ALA A 230 10.28 12.07 -20.42
C ALA A 230 10.98 10.94 -19.69
N ASP A 231 10.83 9.73 -20.21
CA ASP A 231 11.43 8.51 -19.69
C ASP A 231 12.95 8.60 -19.65
N SER A 232 13.59 9.01 -20.76
CA SER A 232 15.04 9.22 -20.82
C SER A 232 15.54 10.19 -19.75
N ARG A 233 14.79 11.27 -19.47
CA ARG A 233 15.14 12.26 -18.44
C ARG A 233 14.92 11.70 -17.04
N SER A 234 13.83 10.98 -16.80
CA SER A 234 13.55 10.32 -15.52
C SER A 234 14.65 9.31 -15.18
N ILE A 235 15.03 8.48 -16.16
CA ILE A 235 16.12 7.51 -16.08
C ILE A 235 17.47 8.20 -15.82
N ALA A 236 17.79 9.25 -16.58
CA ALA A 236 19.04 9.99 -16.38
C ALA A 236 19.13 10.57 -14.96
N SER A 237 18.03 11.12 -14.46
CA SER A 237 17.96 11.71 -13.12
C SER A 237 18.16 10.65 -12.04
N LEU A 238 17.50 9.51 -12.18
CA LEU A 238 17.67 8.37 -11.29
C LEU A 238 19.13 7.91 -11.22
N LEU A 239 19.76 7.71 -12.39
CA LEU A 239 21.15 7.27 -12.46
C LEU A 239 22.09 8.30 -11.83
N LEU A 240 21.85 9.58 -12.05
CA LEU A 240 22.61 10.66 -11.42
C LEU A 240 22.45 10.67 -9.91
N VAL A 241 21.22 10.57 -9.38
CA VAL A 241 20.96 10.53 -7.93
C VAL A 241 21.69 9.36 -7.29
N ARG A 242 21.59 8.16 -7.88
CA ARG A 242 22.28 6.96 -7.37
C ARG A 242 23.80 7.08 -7.45
N ASP A 243 24.35 7.59 -8.54
CA ASP A 243 25.80 7.79 -8.65
C ASP A 243 26.31 8.84 -7.66
N ILE A 244 25.60 9.95 -7.44
CA ILE A 244 25.96 10.96 -6.44
C ILE A 244 25.96 10.35 -5.03
N GLN A 245 24.89 9.66 -4.64
CA GLN A 245 24.80 8.96 -3.35
C GLN A 245 25.96 7.96 -3.19
N SER A 246 26.23 7.15 -4.22
CA SER A 246 27.32 6.16 -4.21
C SER A 246 28.70 6.81 -4.03
N ARG A 247 28.98 7.91 -4.74
CA ARG A 247 30.26 8.63 -4.64
C ARG A 247 30.45 9.27 -3.27
N ARG A 248 29.42 9.94 -2.74
CA ARG A 248 29.47 10.57 -1.42
C ARG A 248 29.69 9.56 -0.31
N MET A 249 29.03 8.40 -0.40
CA MET A 249 29.28 7.29 0.52
C MET A 249 30.69 6.72 0.39
N SER A 250 31.20 6.52 -0.83
CA SER A 250 32.57 6.02 -1.03
C SER A 250 33.61 6.99 -0.44
N ASN A 251 33.41 8.29 -0.62
CA ASN A 251 34.27 9.33 -0.06
C ASN A 251 34.19 9.35 1.47
N ALA A 252 32.98 9.34 2.04
CA ALA A 252 32.78 9.29 3.49
C ALA A 252 33.38 8.01 4.11
N ALA A 253 33.27 6.87 3.44
CA ALA A 253 33.86 5.61 3.88
C ALA A 253 35.40 5.65 3.82
N SER A 254 35.97 6.28 2.79
CA SER A 254 37.42 6.48 2.64
C SER A 254 37.99 7.41 3.72
N GLU A 255 37.25 8.47 4.09
CA GLU A 255 37.62 9.34 5.21
C GLU A 255 37.49 8.64 6.56
N LEU A 256 36.46 7.83 6.77
CA LEU A 256 36.25 7.10 8.03
C LEU A 256 37.20 5.90 8.20
N MET A 257 37.61 5.25 7.10
CA MET A 257 38.64 4.19 7.12
C MET A 257 40.01 4.71 7.52
N LYS A 258 40.31 6.00 7.29
CA LYS A 258 41.51 6.64 7.87
C LYS A 258 41.40 6.83 9.38
N ALA A 259 40.20 6.71 9.97
CA ALA A 259 39.92 7.00 11.37
C ALA A 259 39.62 5.74 12.24
N THR A 260 39.12 4.62 11.70
CA THR A 260 38.83 3.40 12.51
C THR A 260 38.73 2.10 11.70
N GLU A 261 39.14 0.98 12.31
CA GLU A 261 39.23 -0.34 11.66
C GLU A 261 37.88 -1.08 11.42
N LYS A 262 37.80 -1.66 10.22
CA LYS A 262 37.07 -2.86 9.72
C LYS A 262 35.56 -3.07 9.89
N ASN A 263 34.82 -2.38 10.77
CA ASN A 263 33.37 -2.66 10.94
C ASN A 263 32.39 -1.65 10.31
N CYS A 264 32.85 -0.61 9.60
CA CYS A 264 31.96 0.43 9.08
C CYS A 264 31.22 0.09 7.78
N MET A 265 31.78 -0.79 6.93
CA MET A 265 31.20 -1.06 5.59
C MET A 265 29.81 -1.71 5.65
N LYS A 266 29.55 -2.58 6.66
CA LYS A 266 28.27 -3.28 6.80
C LYS A 266 27.15 -2.33 7.21
N ASN A 267 27.41 -1.40 8.13
CA ASN A 267 26.42 -0.41 8.58
C ASN A 267 26.14 0.68 7.53
N MET A 268 27.10 0.99 6.65
CA MET A 268 26.94 2.01 5.60
C MET A 268 26.15 1.51 4.39
N GLN A 269 26.32 0.25 3.97
CA GLN A 269 25.46 -0.38 2.95
C GLN A 269 24.00 -0.46 3.40
N LEU A 270 23.73 -0.60 4.71
CA LEU A 270 22.37 -0.51 5.25
C LEU A 270 21.79 0.91 5.19
N SER A 271 22.61 1.96 5.27
CA SER A 271 22.14 3.35 5.22
C SER A 271 21.86 3.84 3.78
N SER A 272 22.60 3.34 2.79
CA SER A 272 22.31 3.56 1.35
C SER A 272 20.93 3.06 0.92
N ARG A 273 20.39 2.05 1.63
CA ARG A 273 19.13 1.38 1.32
C ARG A 273 17.91 2.07 1.95
N LYS A 274 18.09 3.15 2.71
CA LYS A 274 16.96 3.86 3.34
C LYS A 274 16.20 4.80 2.41
N CYS A 275 16.86 5.36 1.40
CA CYS A 275 16.22 6.27 0.44
C CYS A 275 15.54 5.46 -0.68
N THR A 276 14.21 5.47 -0.69
CA THR A 276 13.40 4.88 -1.77
C THR A 276 13.38 5.85 -2.94
N ILE A 277 13.69 5.39 -4.16
CA ILE A 277 13.60 6.22 -5.36
C ILE A 277 12.53 5.63 -6.25
N ILE A 278 11.49 6.43 -6.52
CA ILE A 278 10.37 6.09 -7.38
C ILE A 278 10.47 6.96 -8.62
N SER A 279 10.49 6.34 -9.78
CA SER A 279 10.53 7.05 -11.06
C SER A 279 9.27 6.79 -11.85
N GLU A 280 8.58 7.86 -12.24
CA GLU A 280 7.52 7.80 -13.25
C GLU A 280 8.14 7.49 -14.62
N VAL A 281 7.55 6.54 -15.33
CA VAL A 281 7.85 6.21 -16.73
C VAL A 281 6.51 6.15 -17.48
N LEU A 282 6.47 6.73 -18.67
CA LEU A 282 5.29 6.77 -19.54
C LEU A 282 5.20 5.54 -20.45
N ASP A 283 6.32 5.01 -20.95
CA ASP A 283 6.36 3.81 -21.80
C ASP A 283 6.85 2.56 -21.05
N GLY A 284 5.96 1.57 -20.90
CA GLY A 284 6.26 0.28 -20.26
C GLY A 284 7.36 -0.53 -20.96
N ASN A 285 7.61 -0.31 -22.26
CA ASN A 285 8.69 -1.02 -22.96
C ASN A 285 10.09 -0.59 -22.48
N GLN A 286 10.23 0.68 -22.08
CA GLN A 286 11.50 1.19 -21.54
C GLN A 286 11.78 0.64 -20.13
N GLN A 287 10.73 0.28 -19.38
CA GLN A 287 10.89 -0.35 -18.07
C GLN A 287 11.48 -1.76 -18.14
N ARG A 288 11.04 -2.58 -19.11
CA ARG A 288 11.49 -3.98 -19.27
C ARG A 288 13.00 -4.08 -19.50
N GLY A 289 13.59 -3.12 -20.21
CA GLY A 289 15.05 -3.05 -20.40
C GLY A 289 15.84 -2.73 -19.13
N MET A 290 15.17 -2.20 -18.09
CA MET A 290 15.81 -1.65 -16.89
C MET A 290 15.56 -2.43 -15.61
N GLN A 291 14.54 -3.30 -15.56
CA GLN A 291 14.32 -4.26 -14.48
C GLN A 291 15.59 -5.11 -14.20
N LEU A 292 16.44 -5.32 -15.20
CA LEU A 292 17.73 -6.00 -15.11
C LEU A 292 18.73 -5.36 -14.13
N GLN A 293 18.59 -4.09 -13.75
CA GLN A 293 19.57 -3.42 -12.89
C GLN A 293 19.23 -3.42 -11.39
N LYS A 294 18.01 -3.79 -10.95
CA LYS A 294 17.61 -3.82 -9.52
C LYS A 294 17.89 -2.50 -8.72
N LEU A 295 18.06 -1.35 -9.39
CA LEU A 295 18.54 -0.09 -8.75
C LEU A 295 17.42 0.83 -8.20
N SER A 296 16.15 0.64 -8.59
CA SER A 296 15.02 1.49 -8.21
C SER A 296 13.66 0.89 -8.59
N ASP A 297 12.61 1.45 -7.98
CA ASP A 297 11.23 1.11 -8.27
C ASP A 297 10.75 2.04 -9.41
N PHE A 298 10.44 1.46 -10.56
CA PHE A 298 9.85 2.18 -11.68
C PHE A 298 8.35 1.95 -11.67
N ILE A 299 7.57 3.01 -11.88
CA ILE A 299 6.12 2.91 -12.00
C ILE A 299 5.75 3.37 -13.42
N ALA A 300 5.09 2.49 -14.18
CA ALA A 300 4.61 2.82 -15.51
C ALA A 300 3.22 3.44 -15.35
N SER A 301 3.16 4.77 -15.30
CA SER A 301 1.92 5.45 -14.95
C SER A 301 0.82 5.20 -15.99
N ASN A 302 1.16 5.21 -17.29
CA ASN A 302 0.18 4.94 -18.34
C ASN A 302 -0.33 3.49 -18.32
N ASP A 303 0.56 2.53 -18.06
CA ASP A 303 0.18 1.11 -18.00
C ASP A 303 -0.77 0.84 -16.82
N LEU A 304 -0.46 1.41 -15.65
CA LEU A 304 -1.33 1.35 -14.48
C LEU A 304 -2.70 1.98 -14.76
N MET A 305 -2.74 3.14 -15.40
CA MET A 305 -3.99 3.82 -15.76
C MET A 305 -4.81 2.99 -16.75
N SER A 306 -4.17 2.40 -17.76
CA SER A 306 -4.83 1.51 -18.73
C SER A 306 -5.45 0.30 -18.04
N ARG A 307 -4.74 -0.32 -17.09
CA ARG A 307 -5.26 -1.45 -16.31
C ARG A 307 -6.46 -1.04 -15.45
N VAL A 308 -6.35 0.04 -14.67
CA VAL A 308 -7.46 0.57 -13.86
C VAL A 308 -8.70 0.88 -14.70
N ILE A 309 -8.54 1.50 -15.87
CA ILE A 309 -9.67 1.81 -16.76
C ILE A 309 -10.33 0.52 -17.26
N ALA A 310 -9.53 -0.48 -17.62
CA ALA A 310 -10.07 -1.75 -18.10
C ALA A 310 -10.80 -2.51 -16.97
N MET A 311 -10.28 -2.52 -15.74
CA MET A 311 -10.96 -3.14 -14.58
C MET A 311 -12.32 -2.47 -14.31
N ILE A 312 -12.37 -1.14 -14.38
CA ILE A 312 -13.63 -0.38 -14.21
C ILE A 312 -14.59 -0.63 -15.38
N ALA A 313 -14.08 -0.82 -16.60
CA ALA A 313 -14.89 -1.13 -17.76
C ALA A 313 -15.51 -2.54 -17.68
N GLU A 314 -14.81 -3.49 -17.06
CA GLU A 314 -15.32 -4.83 -16.79
C GLU A 314 -16.39 -4.82 -15.69
N HIS A 315 -16.11 -4.19 -14.55
CA HIS A 315 -17.09 -4.05 -13.47
C HIS A 315 -17.04 -2.65 -12.83
N PRO A 316 -18.06 -1.79 -13.05
CA PRO A 316 -18.05 -0.40 -12.58
C PRO A 316 -17.88 -0.23 -11.06
N ALA A 317 -18.29 -1.22 -10.27
CA ALA A 317 -18.18 -1.17 -8.82
C ALA A 317 -16.73 -1.26 -8.31
N VAL A 318 -15.79 -1.75 -9.15
CA VAL A 318 -14.35 -1.77 -8.83
C VAL A 318 -13.82 -0.36 -8.55
N ASN A 319 -14.37 0.67 -9.22
CA ASN A 319 -13.97 2.06 -8.95
C ASN A 319 -14.19 2.45 -7.47
N GLY A 320 -15.26 1.95 -6.84
CA GLY A 320 -15.53 2.18 -5.41
C GLY A 320 -14.49 1.51 -4.51
N VAL A 321 -14.06 0.30 -4.88
CA VAL A 321 -13.02 -0.46 -4.17
C VAL A 321 -11.67 0.26 -4.25
N LEU A 322 -11.26 0.64 -5.47
CA LEU A 322 -10.01 1.37 -5.71
C LEU A 322 -9.99 2.72 -5.01
N ALA A 323 -11.09 3.48 -5.08
CA ALA A 323 -11.21 4.75 -4.40
C ALA A 323 -11.04 4.60 -2.88
N LYS A 324 -11.50 3.49 -2.29
CA LYS A 324 -11.34 3.23 -0.86
C LYS A 324 -9.92 2.82 -0.48
N LEU A 325 -9.34 1.86 -1.22
CA LEU A 325 -7.99 1.34 -0.97
C LEU A 325 -6.86 2.35 -1.24
N LEU A 326 -7.06 3.28 -2.18
CA LEU A 326 -6.10 4.33 -2.53
C LEU A 326 -6.35 5.64 -1.78
N SER A 327 -7.35 5.68 -0.90
CA SER A 327 -7.64 6.87 -0.10
C SER A 327 -6.60 7.08 1.01
N SER A 328 -6.43 8.32 1.44
CA SER A 328 -5.62 8.67 2.61
C SER A 328 -6.29 8.26 3.93
N SER A 329 -7.59 7.94 3.90
CA SER A 329 -8.42 7.73 5.08
C SER A 329 -9.27 6.46 5.00
N GLY A 330 -8.93 5.49 5.84
CA GLY A 330 -9.67 4.25 5.98
C GLY A 330 -8.75 3.05 5.95
N ASP A 331 -9.14 2.07 5.15
CA ASP A 331 -8.55 0.75 5.08
C ASP A 331 -7.52 0.71 3.95
N ASN A 332 -6.27 0.46 4.33
CA ASN A 332 -5.14 0.46 3.41
C ASN A 332 -4.48 -0.92 3.43
N ILE A 333 -3.88 -1.27 2.28
CA ILE A 333 -2.99 -2.42 2.19
C ILE A 333 -1.67 -2.06 2.89
N ASP A 334 -1.27 -2.90 3.83
CA ASP A 334 -0.05 -2.74 4.62
C ASP A 334 0.74 -4.05 4.66
N LEU A 335 2.05 -3.92 4.89
CA LEU A 335 2.97 -5.04 5.05
C LEU A 335 3.35 -5.17 6.52
N CYS A 336 2.88 -6.24 7.15
CA CYS A 336 3.16 -6.52 8.56
C CYS A 336 4.19 -7.63 8.70
N PRO A 337 5.12 -7.55 9.66
CA PRO A 337 6.07 -8.63 9.90
C PRO A 337 5.34 -9.87 10.44
N TYR A 338 5.82 -11.05 10.06
CA TYR A 338 5.19 -12.33 10.41
C TYR A 338 5.15 -12.60 11.93
N ASP A 339 6.16 -12.12 12.66
CA ASP A 339 6.29 -12.24 14.12
C ASP A 339 5.15 -11.56 14.91
N ARG A 340 4.39 -10.66 14.28
CA ARG A 340 3.20 -10.04 14.87
C ARG A 340 2.04 -11.02 15.02
N TYR A 341 2.06 -12.13 14.28
CA TYR A 341 0.97 -13.11 14.21
C TYR A 341 1.41 -14.52 14.58
N ALA A 342 2.69 -14.88 14.40
CA ALA A 342 3.19 -16.24 14.62
C ALA A 342 4.39 -16.28 15.56
N LEU A 343 4.51 -17.35 16.34
CA LEU A 343 5.67 -17.64 17.16
C LEU A 343 6.81 -18.27 16.32
N PRO A 344 8.08 -18.15 16.75
CA PRO A 344 9.19 -18.82 16.08
C PRO A 344 9.02 -20.33 15.98
N GLY A 345 9.07 -20.84 14.74
CA GLY A 345 8.93 -22.27 14.45
C GLY A 345 7.49 -22.80 14.51
N GLU A 346 6.51 -21.91 14.67
CA GLU A 346 5.10 -22.30 14.67
C GLU A 346 4.62 -22.64 13.24
N GLU A 347 3.94 -23.76 13.10
CA GLU A 347 3.31 -24.17 11.85
C GLU A 347 1.85 -23.73 11.84
N LEU A 348 1.50 -22.80 10.96
CA LEU A 348 0.15 -22.26 10.82
C LEU A 348 -0.33 -22.40 9.38
N SER A 349 -1.62 -22.64 9.21
CA SER A 349 -2.29 -22.53 7.92
C SER A 349 -2.64 -21.07 7.61
N PHE A 350 -2.97 -20.80 6.34
CA PHE A 350 -3.43 -19.46 5.95
C PHE A 350 -4.71 -19.07 6.71
N TYR A 351 -5.64 -19.99 6.90
CA TYR A 351 -6.86 -19.70 7.68
C TYR A 351 -6.59 -19.46 9.17
N GLU A 352 -5.60 -20.13 9.77
CA GLU A 352 -5.20 -19.86 11.16
C GLU A 352 -4.55 -18.47 11.28
N LEU A 353 -3.73 -18.07 10.30
CA LEU A 353 -3.17 -16.72 10.22
C LEU A 353 -4.25 -15.66 9.96
N SER A 354 -5.23 -15.96 9.11
CA SER A 354 -6.39 -15.12 8.85
C SER A 354 -7.17 -14.88 10.14
N GLU A 355 -7.49 -15.93 10.89
CA GLU A 355 -8.19 -15.83 12.17
C GLU A 355 -7.45 -14.96 13.21
N ARG A 356 -6.10 -15.06 13.24
CA ARG A 356 -5.26 -14.18 14.07
C ARG A 356 -5.28 -12.73 13.59
N SER A 357 -5.33 -12.51 12.27
CA SER A 357 -5.43 -11.17 11.68
C SER A 357 -6.78 -10.52 11.99
N LEU A 358 -7.86 -11.29 11.88
CA LEU A 358 -9.22 -10.84 12.23
C LEU A 358 -9.34 -10.43 13.69
N SER A 359 -8.66 -11.12 14.62
CA SER A 359 -8.61 -10.72 16.03
C SER A 359 -8.00 -9.32 16.26
N LYS A 360 -7.18 -8.85 15.31
CA LYS A 360 -6.60 -7.50 15.29
C LYS A 360 -7.39 -6.53 14.41
N ARG A 361 -8.57 -6.94 13.92
CA ARG A 361 -9.43 -6.23 12.96
C ARG A 361 -8.76 -5.99 11.60
N GLU A 362 -8.00 -6.96 11.13
CA GLU A 362 -7.25 -6.91 9.87
C GLU A 362 -7.70 -8.08 8.97
N VAL A 363 -7.74 -7.87 7.65
CA VAL A 363 -8.01 -8.93 6.67
C VAL A 363 -6.70 -9.36 6.03
N LEU A 364 -6.37 -10.65 6.12
CA LEU A 364 -5.17 -11.21 5.49
C LEU A 364 -5.42 -11.47 4.01
N LEU A 365 -4.62 -10.87 3.13
CA LEU A 365 -4.69 -11.09 1.69
C LEU A 365 -3.72 -12.17 1.19
N GLY A 366 -2.57 -12.27 1.86
CA GLY A 366 -1.45 -13.06 1.37
C GLY A 366 -0.18 -12.82 2.17
N TYR A 367 0.94 -13.23 1.60
CA TYR A 367 2.25 -13.04 2.21
C TYR A 367 3.36 -12.95 1.16
N ILE A 368 4.47 -12.37 1.56
CA ILE A 368 5.71 -12.32 0.79
C ILE A 368 6.72 -13.21 1.50
N ILE A 369 7.29 -14.19 0.81
CA ILE A 369 8.34 -15.06 1.34
C ILE A 369 9.54 -14.96 0.40
N SER A 370 10.71 -14.61 0.94
CA SER A 370 11.96 -14.56 0.14
C SER A 370 11.85 -13.72 -1.15
N GLU A 371 11.17 -12.56 -1.07
CA GLU A 371 10.86 -11.65 -2.20
C GLU A 371 9.81 -12.16 -3.21
N GLU A 372 9.20 -13.32 -2.97
CA GLU A 372 8.09 -13.82 -3.78
C GLU A 372 6.74 -13.43 -3.15
N LEU A 373 5.90 -12.73 -3.91
CA LEU A 373 4.57 -12.30 -3.49
C LEU A 373 3.55 -13.40 -3.81
N ILE A 374 2.77 -13.81 -2.80
CA ILE A 374 1.66 -14.75 -2.95
C ILE A 374 0.41 -14.09 -2.37
N ILE A 375 -0.54 -13.73 -3.23
CA ILE A 375 -1.88 -13.24 -2.87
C ILE A 375 -2.86 -14.39 -3.07
N ASN A 376 -3.84 -14.55 -2.17
CA ASN A 376 -4.85 -15.61 -2.21
C ASN A 376 -4.23 -17.00 -2.47
N PRO A 377 -3.46 -17.56 -1.51
CA PRO A 377 -2.80 -18.85 -1.72
C PRO A 377 -3.83 -19.98 -1.88
N ASP A 378 -3.53 -20.96 -2.75
CA ASP A 378 -4.40 -22.12 -3.00
C ASP A 378 -4.51 -23.03 -1.76
N ASP A 379 -3.38 -23.34 -1.13
CA ASP A 379 -3.29 -24.30 -0.01
C ASP A 379 -3.68 -23.67 1.35
N LYS A 380 -4.90 -23.12 1.47
CA LYS A 380 -5.29 -22.33 2.67
C LYS A 380 -5.34 -23.12 3.98
N HIS A 381 -5.51 -24.44 3.90
CA HIS A 381 -5.56 -25.35 5.04
C HIS A 381 -4.21 -25.94 5.42
N GLU A 382 -3.22 -25.91 4.53
CA GLU A 382 -1.92 -26.54 4.77
C GLU A 382 -1.14 -25.75 5.82
N ARG A 383 -0.72 -26.41 6.90
CA ARG A 383 0.12 -25.79 7.92
C ARG A 383 1.58 -25.75 7.47
N LYS A 384 2.17 -24.56 7.46
CA LYS A 384 3.57 -24.33 7.05
C LYS A 384 4.29 -23.53 8.13
N ALA A 385 5.54 -23.89 8.42
CA ALA A 385 6.44 -23.06 9.21
C ALA A 385 7.10 -22.03 8.29
N LEU A 386 6.57 -20.80 8.27
CA LEU A 386 7.13 -19.73 7.44
C LEU A 386 8.36 -19.08 8.14
N PRO A 387 9.42 -18.69 7.40
CA PRO A 387 10.60 -18.10 8.02
C PRO A 387 10.35 -16.66 8.48
N LEU A 388 10.35 -16.42 9.79
CA LEU A 388 10.06 -15.12 10.41
C LEU A 388 10.85 -13.94 9.83
N GLU A 389 12.13 -14.11 9.55
CA GLU A 389 13.02 -13.01 9.11
C GLU A 389 12.73 -12.53 7.69
N THR A 390 12.15 -13.40 6.85
CA THR A 390 11.93 -13.14 5.42
C THR A 390 10.47 -13.03 5.05
N THR A 391 9.56 -13.32 5.97
CA THR A 391 8.12 -13.34 5.72
C THR A 391 7.46 -12.03 6.16
N GLN A 392 6.70 -11.44 5.24
CA GLN A 392 5.80 -10.32 5.52
C GLN A 392 4.38 -10.70 5.13
N LEU A 393 3.41 -10.39 5.98
CA LEU A 393 2.01 -10.57 5.65
C LEU A 393 1.46 -9.33 4.94
N VAL A 394 0.67 -9.56 3.91
CA VAL A 394 -0.09 -8.53 3.20
C VAL A 394 -1.47 -8.46 3.84
N VAL A 395 -1.79 -7.36 4.50
CA VAL A 395 -3.05 -7.20 5.23
C VAL A 395 -3.77 -5.91 4.83
N ILE A 396 -5.10 -5.94 4.82
CA ILE A 396 -5.92 -4.73 4.85
C ILE A 396 -6.19 -4.37 6.29
N ARG A 397 -5.84 -3.14 6.68
CA ARG A 397 -6.08 -2.63 8.03
C ARG A 397 -6.53 -1.17 8.01
N THR A 398 -7.37 -0.81 8.96
CA THR A 398 -7.79 0.59 9.13
C THR A 398 -6.63 1.40 9.71
N SER A 399 -6.28 2.51 9.06
CA SER A 399 -5.27 3.46 9.56
C SER A 399 -5.65 4.00 10.95
N GLU A 400 -4.71 4.04 11.89
CA GLU A 400 -4.92 4.56 13.25
C GLU A 400 -5.43 6.02 13.23
N LYS A 401 -5.06 6.82 12.22
CA LYS A 401 -5.56 8.20 12.04
C LYS A 401 -7.09 8.23 11.84
N ALA A 402 -7.68 7.23 11.16
CA ALA A 402 -9.12 7.13 10.92
C ALA A 402 -9.92 6.73 12.19
N THR A 403 -9.30 5.96 13.10
CA THR A 403 -9.97 5.54 14.35
C THR A 403 -10.21 6.71 15.32
N ARG A 404 -9.37 7.75 15.30
CA ARG A 404 -9.58 8.99 16.08
C ARG A 404 -10.77 9.81 15.57
N GLY A 405 -11.01 9.84 14.26
CA GLY A 405 -12.16 10.54 13.65
C GLY A 405 -13.51 9.87 13.95
N ARG A 406 -13.58 8.54 13.94
CA ARG A 406 -14.81 7.78 14.28
C ARG A 406 -15.23 7.93 15.74
N ARG A 407 -14.28 8.12 16.68
CA ARG A 407 -14.62 8.37 18.09
C ARG A 407 -15.24 9.76 18.33
N SER A 408 -14.95 10.77 17.51
CA SER A 408 -15.53 12.11 17.71
C SER A 408 -16.95 12.26 17.15
N THR A 409 -17.35 11.44 16.17
CA THR A 409 -18.69 11.50 15.58
C THR A 409 -19.74 10.78 16.43
N PHE A 410 -19.37 9.71 17.15
CA PHE A 410 -20.28 9.00 18.06
C PHE A 410 -20.63 9.75 19.36
N HIS A 411 -19.89 10.79 19.72
CA HIS A 411 -20.16 11.58 20.95
C HIS A 411 -20.98 12.85 20.73
N ARG A 412 -21.43 13.12 19.49
CA ARG A 412 -22.23 14.32 19.17
C ARG A 412 -23.70 14.07 18.86
N SER A 413 -24.19 12.83 18.92
CA SER A 413 -25.61 12.52 18.68
C SER A 413 -26.45 12.32 19.95
N ASN A 414 -25.90 12.58 21.15
CA ASN A 414 -26.68 12.63 22.39
C ASN A 414 -26.38 13.92 23.16
N ARG A 415 -27.03 15.01 22.75
CA ARG A 415 -27.39 16.13 23.62
C ARG A 415 -28.49 16.98 23.00
#